data_AF-A0A2R6RIG2-F1
#
_entry.id   AF-A0A2R6RIG2-F1
#
_cell.length_a   1.000
_cell.length_b   1.000
_cell.length_c   1.000
_cell.angle_alpha   90.00
_cell.angle_beta   90.00
_cell.angle_gamma   90.00
#
_symmetry.space_group_name_H-M   'P 1'
#
loop_
_entity.id
_entity.type
_entity.pdbx_description
1 polymer ?
#
loop_
_entity_poly.entity_id
_entity_poly.type
_entity_poly.pdbx_seq_one_letter_code
_entity_poly.pdbx_strand_id
1 'polypeptide(L)'
;MEDDFLEQTKGRDIDLIVCSDAEQILGIGDQGVGIATAKSAIYTLLVGMDPSKTLSVTLDVGTDNEELLNDHLYVGWPHKRVRGDTYDIFIDK
;
A
#
# COMPACT_ATOMS: atom_id res chain seq x y z
N MET A 1 4.75 14.72 2.62
CA MET A 1 4.46 13.28 2.52
C MET A 1 4.96 12.71 1.20
N GLU A 2 4.53 13.23 0.04
CA GLU A 2 5.09 12.83 -1.26
C GLU A 2 6.60 13.09 -1.34
N ASP A 3 7.04 14.32 -1.07
CA ASP A 3 8.48 14.66 -1.03
C ASP A 3 9.27 13.80 -0.04
N ASP A 4 8.68 13.50 1.13
CA ASP A 4 9.33 12.67 2.15
C ASP A 4 9.51 11.22 1.67
N PHE A 5 8.50 10.68 0.97
CA PHE A 5 8.57 9.34 0.37
C PHE A 5 9.62 9.28 -0.73
N LEU A 6 9.63 10.28 -1.63
CA LEU A 6 10.62 10.36 -2.70
C LEU A 6 12.04 10.47 -2.14
N GLU A 7 12.26 11.28 -1.10
CA GLU A 7 13.58 11.38 -0.46
C GLU A 7 14.02 10.05 0.19
N GLN A 8 13.09 9.28 0.78
CA GLN A 8 13.40 7.95 1.33
C GLN A 8 13.77 6.91 0.25
N THR A 9 13.31 7.11 -0.98
CA THR A 9 13.64 6.21 -2.11
C THR A 9 14.85 6.66 -2.92
N LYS A 10 15.33 7.88 -2.67
CA LYS A 10 16.41 8.50 -3.44
C LYS A 10 17.72 7.72 -3.37
N GLY A 11 18.33 7.49 -4.53
CA GLY A 11 19.59 6.78 -4.65
C GLY A 11 19.49 5.27 -4.43
N ARG A 12 18.27 4.72 -4.25
CA ARG A 12 18.03 3.28 -4.25
C ARG A 12 17.88 2.78 -5.68
N ASP A 13 18.47 1.62 -5.95
CA ASP A 13 18.23 0.84 -7.16
C ASP A 13 17.04 -0.09 -6.90
N ILE A 14 15.89 0.16 -7.53
CA ILE A 14 14.63 -0.55 -7.26
C ILE A 14 14.21 -1.30 -8.51
N ASP A 15 14.14 -2.63 -8.42
CA ASP A 15 13.77 -3.54 -9.50
C ASP A 15 12.31 -4.03 -9.37
N LEU A 16 11.72 -3.98 -8.17
CA LEU A 16 10.32 -4.36 -7.91
C LEU A 16 9.63 -3.39 -6.98
N ILE A 17 8.46 -2.92 -7.41
CA ILE A 17 7.48 -2.27 -6.55
C ILE A 17 6.30 -3.21 -6.40
N VAL A 18 5.90 -3.47 -5.16
CA VAL A 18 4.63 -4.12 -4.84
C VAL A 18 3.75 -3.10 -4.15
N CYS A 19 2.64 -2.74 -4.78
CA CYS A 19 1.69 -1.78 -4.22
C CYS A 19 0.28 -2.36 -4.10
N SER A 20 -0.48 -1.85 -3.13
CA SER A 20 -1.91 -2.14 -2.98
C SER A 20 -2.57 -1.04 -2.15
N ASP A 21 -3.83 -0.74 -2.45
CA ASP A 21 -4.73 0.07 -1.61
C ASP A 21 -5.61 -0.78 -0.67
N ALA A 22 -5.35 -2.09 -0.63
CA ALA A 22 -5.99 -3.09 0.21
C ALA A 22 -7.53 -3.12 0.17
N GLU A 23 -8.15 -2.66 -0.92
CA GLU A 23 -9.62 -2.69 -1.04
C GLU A 23 -10.20 -4.09 -1.16
N GLN A 24 -9.47 -4.99 -1.82
CA GLN A 24 -9.89 -6.37 -2.00
C GLN A 24 -8.73 -7.30 -1.67
N ILE A 25 -8.52 -7.54 -0.39
CA ILE A 25 -7.55 -8.55 0.06
C ILE A 25 -8.17 -9.93 -0.11
N LEU A 26 -7.83 -10.60 -1.21
CA LEU A 26 -8.24 -11.98 -1.49
C LEU A 26 -9.77 -12.17 -1.26
N GLY A 27 -10.15 -13.01 -0.30
CA GLY A 27 -11.55 -13.26 0.08
C GLY A 27 -12.01 -12.56 1.36
N ILE A 28 -11.18 -11.71 1.97
CA ILE A 28 -11.51 -10.99 3.22
C ILE A 28 -11.91 -9.53 3.00
N GLY A 29 -11.93 -9.07 1.74
CA GLY A 29 -12.43 -7.75 1.36
C GLY A 29 -11.51 -6.62 1.79
N ASP A 30 -12.11 -5.49 2.13
CA ASP A 30 -11.43 -4.23 2.41
C ASP A 30 -10.73 -4.26 3.78
N GLN A 31 -9.41 -4.08 3.76
CA GLN A 31 -8.57 -4.02 4.96
C GLN A 31 -7.91 -2.65 5.16
N GLY A 32 -8.19 -1.69 4.27
CA GLY A 32 -7.67 -0.32 4.28
C GLY A 32 -6.17 -0.18 4.00
N VAL A 33 -5.31 -0.83 4.78
CA VAL A 33 -3.85 -0.77 4.65
C VAL A 33 -3.20 -2.16 4.76
N GLY A 34 -2.08 -2.38 4.09
CA GLY A 34 -1.23 -3.56 4.28
C GLY A 34 -0.98 -4.41 3.03
N ILE A 35 -0.78 -5.71 3.24
CA ILE A 35 -0.44 -6.80 2.28
C ILE A 35 0.86 -6.68 1.47
N ALA A 36 1.26 -5.49 1.02
CA ALA A 36 2.36 -5.31 0.07
C ALA A 36 3.68 -5.95 0.56
N THR A 37 4.03 -5.77 1.84
CA THR A 37 5.24 -6.33 2.45
C THR A 37 5.27 -7.86 2.40
N ALA A 38 4.13 -8.52 2.63
CA ALA A 38 4.06 -9.99 2.59
C ALA A 38 4.32 -10.52 1.17
N LYS A 39 3.81 -9.84 0.14
CA LYS A 39 4.07 -10.21 -1.26
C LYS A 39 5.53 -9.98 -1.64
N SER A 40 6.13 -8.86 -1.25
CA SER A 40 7.56 -8.61 -1.44
C SER A 40 8.44 -9.70 -0.80
N ALA A 41 8.10 -10.14 0.42
CA ALA A 41 8.80 -11.23 1.08
C ALA A 41 8.71 -12.56 0.29
N ILE A 42 7.56 -12.84 -0.33
CA ILE A 42 7.38 -14.02 -1.20
C ILE A 42 8.29 -13.94 -2.43
N TYR A 43 8.41 -12.78 -3.08
CA TYR A 43 9.32 -12.60 -4.22
C TYR A 43 10.78 -12.81 -3.82
N THR A 44 11.18 -12.32 -2.65
CA THR A 44 12.53 -12.59 -2.13
C THR A 44 12.73 -14.09 -1.87
N LEU A 45 11.83 -14.74 -1.14
CA LEU A 45 12.02 -16.12 -0.70
C LEU A 45 11.87 -17.16 -1.81
N LEU A 46 10.95 -16.97 -2.76
CA LEU A 46 10.63 -17.97 -3.79
C LEU A 46 11.26 -17.67 -5.15
N VAL A 47 11.49 -16.40 -5.47
CA VAL A 47 12.03 -15.98 -6.77
C VAL A 47 13.50 -15.54 -6.64
N GLY A 48 14.01 -15.37 -5.42
CA GLY A 48 15.40 -14.98 -5.18
C GLY A 48 15.67 -13.50 -5.43
N MET A 49 14.63 -12.67 -5.37
CA MET A 49 14.76 -11.22 -5.56
C MET A 49 15.51 -10.58 -4.39
N ASP A 50 16.48 -9.72 -4.68
CA ASP A 50 17.22 -8.96 -3.68
C ASP A 50 16.26 -8.02 -2.92
N PRO A 51 16.06 -8.23 -1.59
CA PRO A 51 15.13 -7.42 -0.81
C PRO A 51 15.54 -5.93 -0.74
N SER A 52 16.82 -5.60 -0.92
CA SER A 52 17.28 -4.21 -0.95
C SER A 52 16.74 -3.43 -2.16
N LYS A 53 16.42 -4.17 -3.23
CA LYS A 53 15.88 -3.66 -4.49
C LYS A 53 14.37 -3.76 -4.61
N THR A 54 13.69 -4.18 -3.54
CA THR A 54 12.23 -4.25 -3.49
C THR A 54 11.68 -3.09 -2.66
N LEU A 55 10.55 -2.53 -3.10
CA LEU A 55 9.82 -1.51 -2.37
C LEU A 55 8.35 -1.94 -2.20
N SER A 56 7.90 -2.00 -0.96
CA SER A 56 6.49 -2.27 -0.63
C SER A 56 5.77 -0.96 -0.37
N VAL A 57 4.68 -0.70 -1.07
CA VAL A 57 3.93 0.55 -1.02
C VAL A 57 2.48 0.27 -0.63
N THR A 58 1.97 1.01 0.34
CA THR A 58 0.53 1.02 0.65
C THR A 58 -0.06 2.33 0.14
N LEU A 59 -1.11 2.23 -0.66
CA LEU A 59 -1.86 3.37 -1.19
C LEU A 59 -3.06 3.61 -0.27
N ASP A 60 -2.85 4.31 0.83
CA ASP A 60 -3.91 4.58 1.80
C ASP A 60 -4.85 5.68 1.29
N VAL A 61 -5.96 5.26 0.70
CA VAL A 61 -7.03 6.14 0.21
C VAL A 61 -8.28 6.04 1.08
N GLY A 62 -8.14 5.55 2.32
CA GLY A 62 -9.22 5.24 3.23
C GLY A 62 -9.74 3.80 3.11
N THR A 63 -10.80 3.50 3.87
CA THR A 63 -11.45 2.18 3.90
C THR A 63 -12.96 2.33 4.03
N ASP A 64 -13.71 1.44 3.36
CA ASP A 64 -15.16 1.33 3.50
C ASP A 64 -15.55 0.32 4.59
N ASN A 65 -14.57 -0.37 5.20
CA ASN A 65 -14.78 -1.30 6.30
C ASN A 65 -15.11 -0.56 7.61
N GLU A 66 -16.39 -0.61 8.01
CA GLU A 66 -16.88 0.03 9.23
C GLU A 66 -16.21 -0.48 10.51
N GLU A 67 -15.80 -1.76 10.56
CA GLU A 67 -15.13 -2.29 11.75
C GLU A 67 -13.78 -1.59 11.96
N LEU A 68 -13.04 -1.33 10.88
CA LEU A 68 -11.77 -0.61 10.93
C LEU A 68 -11.96 0.87 11.25
N LEU A 69 -12.97 1.52 10.66
CA LEU A 69 -13.27 2.93 10.95
C LEU A 69 -13.64 3.18 12.42
N ASN A 70 -14.21 2.17 13.09
CA ASN A 70 -14.58 2.25 14.50
C ASN A 70 -13.50 1.71 15.45
N ASP A 71 -12.37 1.20 14.93
CA ASP A 71 -11.28 0.69 15.73
C ASP A 71 -10.26 1.79 16.07
N HIS A 72 -10.16 2.11 17.35
CA HIS A 72 -9.15 3.03 17.91
C HIS A 72 -7.69 2.61 17.67
N LEU A 73 -7.43 1.34 17.34
CA LEU A 73 -6.10 0.83 17.00
C LEU A 73 -5.84 0.82 15.49
N TYR A 74 -6.80 1.22 14.67
CA TYR A 74 -6.60 1.29 13.23
C TYR A 74 -5.51 2.29 12.89
N VAL A 75 -4.50 1.83 12.14
CA VAL A 75 -3.29 2.60 11.81
C VAL A 75 -3.39 3.33 10.48
N GLY A 76 -4.37 2.97 9.64
CA GLY A 76 -4.63 3.64 8.37
C GLY A 76 -5.46 4.90 8.56
N TRP A 77 -5.77 5.58 7.47
CA TRP A 77 -6.55 6.80 7.47
C TRP A 77 -8.03 6.49 7.76
N PRO A 78 -8.60 6.94 8.91
CA PRO A 78 -9.97 6.61 9.29
C PRO A 78 -10.99 7.49 8.52
N HIS A 79 -11.03 7.30 7.22
CA HIS A 79 -11.93 7.98 6.30
C HIS A 79 -12.47 6.98 5.26
N LYS A 80 -13.67 7.25 4.74
CA LYS A 80 -14.25 6.47 3.64
C LYS A 80 -13.38 6.57 2.39
N ARG A 81 -13.45 5.56 1.52
CA ARG A 81 -12.55 5.52 0.36
C ARG A 81 -12.72 6.73 -0.55
N VAL A 82 -11.61 7.28 -1.03
CA VAL A 82 -11.59 8.23 -2.14
C VAL A 82 -11.91 7.47 -3.43
N ARG A 83 -12.79 8.02 -4.26
CA ARG A 83 -13.33 7.36 -5.47
C ARG A 83 -13.33 8.30 -6.67
N GLY A 84 -13.45 7.70 -7.86
CA GLY A 84 -13.59 8.41 -9.14
C GLY A 84 -12.37 9.25 -9.47
N ASP A 85 -12.58 10.37 -10.15
CA ASP A 85 -11.52 11.24 -10.68
C ASP A 85 -10.45 11.61 -9.63
N THR A 86 -10.82 11.81 -8.37
CA THR A 86 -9.85 12.14 -7.30
C THR A 86 -8.90 10.97 -7.02
N TYR A 87 -9.39 9.73 -7.07
CA TYR A 87 -8.55 8.54 -6.94
C TYR A 87 -7.66 8.38 -8.17
N ASP A 88 -8.22 8.54 -9.37
CA ASP A 88 -7.47 8.40 -10.62
C ASP A 88 -6.34 9.44 -10.72
N ILE A 89 -6.62 10.71 -10.37
CA ILE A 89 -5.62 11.77 -10.28
C ILE A 89 -4.52 11.46 -9.26
N PHE A 90 -4.85 10.74 -8.18
CA PHE A 90 -3.85 10.32 -7.21
C PHE A 90 -2.94 9.20 -7.76
N ILE A 91 -3.51 8.24 -8.49
CA ILE A 91 -2.76 7.11 -9.08
C ILE A 91 -1.88 7.55 -10.27
N ASP A 92 -2.32 8.55 -11.03
CA ASP A 92 -1.58 9.07 -12.19
C ASP A 92 -0.32 9.87 -11.83
N LYS A 93 -0.14 10.24 -10.56
CA LYS A 93 1.04 10.96 -10.05
C LYS A 93 2.18 10.00 -9.76
#